data_AF-E6QJ38-F1
#
_entry.id   AF-E6QJ38-F1
#
_cell.length_a   1.000
_cell.length_b   1.000
_cell.length_c   1.000
_cell.angle_alpha   90.00
_cell.angle_beta   90.00
_cell.angle_gamma   90.00
#
_symmetry.space_group_name_H-M   'P 1'
#
loop_
_entity.id
_entity.type
_entity.pdbx_description
1 polymer ?
#
loop_
_entity_poly.entity_id
_entity_poly.type
_entity_poly.pdbx_seq_one_letter_code
_entity_poly.pdbx_strand_id
1 'polypeptide(L)' 'MHWATTLKDAWKAWEKRQIQEGRPFALILLDLGLPDGDGQGLIHRFREHGGEQALIIISHNLGRMMSFAFRC' A
#
# COMPACT_ATOMS: atom_id res chain seq x y z
N MET A 1 18.13 -12.88 4.83
CA MET A 1 17.24 -11.79 5.29
C MET A 1 16.18 -11.56 4.22
N HIS A 2 14.97 -12.09 4.41
CA HIS A 2 13.85 -11.85 3.48
C HIS A 2 13.18 -10.53 3.88
N TRP A 3 13.66 -9.43 3.32
CA TRP A 3 13.08 -8.09 3.53
C TRP A 3 11.87 -7.84 2.62
N ALA A 4 11.60 -8.74 1.67
CA ALA A 4 10.42 -8.70 0.82
C ALA A 4 9.18 -9.07 1.65
N THR A 5 8.36 -8.06 1.93
CA THR A 5 7.05 -8.23 2.57
C THR A 5 6.01 -8.45 1.48
N THR A 6 5.10 -9.40 1.70
CA THR A 6 4.00 -9.70 0.78
C THR A 6 2.87 -8.67 0.90
N LEU A 7 2.05 -8.51 -0.13
CA LEU A 7 0.80 -7.76 -0.10
C LEU A 7 -0.09 -8.23 1.04
N LYS A 8 -0.18 -9.55 1.24
CA LYS A 8 -0.94 -10.13 2.35
C LYS A 8 -0.44 -9.66 3.71
N ASP A 9 0.87 -9.63 3.91
CA ASP A 9 1.48 -9.19 5.17
C ASP A 9 1.31 -7.68 5.36
N ALA A 10 1.49 -6.89 4.29
CA ALA A 10 1.26 -5.45 4.31
C ALA A 10 -0.19 -5.12 4.70
N TRP A 11 -1.17 -5.82 4.14
CA TRP A 11 -2.58 -5.68 4.51
C TRP A 11 -2.82 -6.01 5.97
N LYS A 12 -2.30 -7.14 6.46
CA LYS A 12 -2.49 -7.57 7.84
C LYS A 12 -1.90 -6.57 8.84
N ALA A 13 -0.74 -6.00 8.52
CA ALA A 13 -0.11 -4.96 9.35
C ALA A 13 -0.95 -3.67 9.38
N TRP A 14 -1.48 -3.27 8.22
CA TRP A 14 -2.36 -2.11 8.10
C TRP A 14 -3.66 -2.28 8.89
N GLU A 15 -4.38 -3.38 8.68
CA GLU A 15 -5.65 -3.68 9.35
C GLU A 15 -5.50 -3.69 10.87
N LYS A 16 -4.44 -4.33 11.38
CA LYS A 16 -4.15 -4.34 12.81
C LYS A 16 -4.00 -2.92 13.38
N ARG A 17 -3.13 -2.11 12.78
CA ARG A 17 -2.87 -0.76 13.32
C ARG A 17 -4.07 0.16 13.16
N GLN A 18 -4.75 0.07 12.03
CA GLN A 18 -5.82 1.01 11.66
C GLN A 18 -7.12 0.69 12.38
N ILE A 19 -7.55 -0.55 12.27
CA ILE A 19 -8.89 -0.97 12.72
C ILE A 19 -8.82 -1.49 14.15
N GLN A 20 -7.85 -2.35 14.46
CA GLN A 20 -7.82 -3.01 15.77
C GLN A 20 -7.20 -2.12 16.86
N GLU A 21 -6.14 -1.37 16.53
CA GLU A 21 -5.42 -0.53 17.49
C GLU A 21 -5.85 0.94 17.46
N GLY A 22 -6.57 1.40 16.43
CA GLY A 22 -6.94 2.81 16.26
C GLY A 22 -5.73 3.75 16.17
N ARG A 23 -4.60 3.25 15.64
CA ARG A 23 -3.31 3.95 15.53
C ARG A 23 -2.84 4.00 14.08
N PRO A 24 -3.46 4.85 13.25
CA PRO A 24 -3.12 4.99 11.84
C PRO A 24 -1.63 5.23 11.62
N PHE A 25 -1.12 4.67 10.53
CA PHE A 25 0.15 5.13 10.00
C PHE A 25 -0.01 6.58 9.52
N ALA A 26 0.95 7.45 9.81
CA ALA A 26 0.95 8.80 9.23
C ALA A 26 1.33 8.78 7.74
N LEU A 27 2.19 7.83 7.37
CA LEU A 27 2.79 7.67 6.05
C LEU A 27 3.01 6.19 5.76
N ILE A 28 2.75 5.77 4.52
CA ILE A 28 3.10 4.45 4.00
C ILE A 28 4.05 4.62 2.82
N LEU A 29 5.18 3.93 2.89
CA LEU A 29 6.07 3.71 1.74
C LEU A 29 5.70 2.36 1.11
N LEU A 30 5.23 2.40 -0.14
CA LEU A 30 4.70 1.23 -0.83
C LEU A 30 5.49 0.96 -2.11
N ASP A 31 6.12 -0.21 -2.21
CA ASP A 31 6.60 -0.74 -3.49
C ASP A 31 5.42 -1.37 -4.25
N LEU A 32 5.28 -1.09 -5.55
CA LEU A 32 4.24 -1.70 -6.37
C LEU A 32 4.58 -3.11 -6.84
N GLY A 33 5.86 -3.46 -6.94
CA GLY A 33 6.29 -4.80 -7.32
C GLY A 33 6.37 -5.74 -6.13
N LEU A 34 5.27 -5.82 -5.36
CA LEU A 34 5.14 -6.80 -4.30
C LEU A 34 5.19 -8.22 -4.88
N PRO A 35 5.84 -9.18 -4.21
CA PRO A 35 6.11 -10.50 -4.77
C PRO A 35 4.86 -11.35 -5.06
N ASP A 36 3.73 -11.04 -4.42
CA ASP A 36 2.50 -11.84 -4.41
C ASP A 36 1.26 -11.07 -4.88
N GLY A 37 1.39 -9.87 -5.48
CA GLY A 37 0.20 -9.22 -6.02
C GLY A 37 0.31 -7.78 -6.47
N ASP A 38 -0.87 -7.21 -6.72
CA ASP A 38 -1.06 -5.88 -7.26
C ASP A 38 -0.98 -4.80 -6.16
N GLY A 39 0.18 -4.15 -6.06
CA GLY A 39 0.37 -3.01 -5.17
C GLY A 39 -0.58 -1.84 -5.45
N GLN A 40 -1.13 -1.71 -6.67
CA GLN A 40 -2.13 -0.67 -6.96
C GLN A 40 -3.48 -0.99 -6.31
N GLY A 41 -3.95 -2.22 -6.42
CA GLY A 41 -5.15 -2.70 -5.74
C GLY A 41 -5.06 -2.49 -4.22
N LEU A 42 -3.86 -2.60 -3.64
CA LEU A 42 -3.65 -2.32 -2.22
C LEU A 42 -3.93 -0.86 -1.85
N ILE A 43 -3.55 0.10 -2.72
CA ILE A 43 -3.87 1.53 -2.52
C ILE A 43 -5.38 1.73 -2.49
N HIS A 44 -6.11 1.16 -3.46
CA HIS A 44 -7.56 1.28 -3.52
C HIS A 44 -8.21 0.72 -2.25
N ARG A 45 -7.77 -0.47 -1.85
CA ARG A 45 -8.26 -1.16 -0.65
C ARG A 45 -8.04 -0.33 0.62
N PHE A 46 -6.90 0.34 0.77
CA PHE A 46 -6.68 1.27 1.89
C PHE A 46 -7.73 2.39 1.91
N ARG A 47 -8.00 3.03 0.77
CA ARG A 47 -8.95 4.14 0.68
C ARG A 47 -10.39 3.68 0.94
N GLU A 48 -10.80 2.54 0.39
CA GLU A 48 -12.14 1.97 0.65
C GLU A 48 -12.40 1.67 2.13
N HIS A 49 -11.34 1.39 2.89
CA HIS A 49 -11.42 1.09 4.32
C HIS A 49 -11.07 2.31 5.20
N GLY A 50 -11.18 3.53 4.66
CA GLY A 50 -11.00 4.77 5.42
C GLY A 50 -9.55 5.15 5.71
N GLY A 51 -8.60 4.61 4.94
CA GLY A 51 -7.20 5.00 5.04
C GLY A 51 -6.98 6.39 4.48
N GLU A 52 -6.63 7.34 5.36
CA GLU A 52 -6.33 8.73 4.99
C GLU A 52 -4.83 9.04 4.93
N GLN A 53 -3.97 8.09 5.29
CA GLN A 53 -2.53 8.28 5.35
C GLN A 53 -1.91 8.68 4.00
N ALA A 54 -0.82 9.45 4.08
CA ALA A 54 -0.01 9.77 2.91
C ALA A 54 0.65 8.50 2.35
N LEU A 55 0.81 8.43 1.03
CA LEU A 55 1.42 7.31 0.32
C LEU A 55 2.58 7.80 -0.53
N ILE A 56 3.77 7.25 -0.31
CA ILE A 56 4.91 7.37 -1.22
C ILE A 56 5.04 6.05 -1.95
N ILE A 57 5.03 6.11 -3.28
CA ILE A 57 5.04 4.92 -4.13
C ILE A 57 6.45 4.75 -4.72
N ILE A 58 7.02 3.56 -4.55
CA ILE A 58 8.24 3.13 -5.22
C ILE A 58 7.82 2.18 -6.35
N SER A 59 8.33 2.43 -7.55
CA SER A 59 8.06 1.58 -8.71
C SER A 59 9.33 1.41 -9.53
N HIS A 60 9.61 0.18 -9.94
CA HIS A 60 10.64 -0.14 -10.91
C HIS A 60 10.04 -0.16 -12.31
N ASN A 61 10.47 0.79 -13.13
CA ASN A 61 9.90 1.08 -14.44
C ASN A 61 10.27 -0.01 -15.47
N LEU A 62 9.33 -0.91 -15.78
CA LEU A 62 9.38 -1.80 -16.95
C LEU A 62 8.09 -1.59 -17.78
N GLY A 63 8.01 -0.47 -18.50
CA GLY A 63 7.14 -0.30 -19.68
C GLY A 63 5.63 -0.29 -19.48
N ARG A 64 5.09 -0.38 -18.25
CA ARG A 64 3.65 -0.28 -17.99
C ARG A 64 3.25 1.17 -17.72
N MET A 65 2.36 1.70 -18.56
CA MET A 65 1.70 2.97 -18.30
C MET A 65 0.84 2.84 -17.04
N MET A 66 1.27 3.47 -15.95
CA MET A 66 0.52 3.50 -14.70
C MET A 66 -0.31 4.78 -14.65
N SER A 67 -1.65 4.62 -14.63
CA SER A 67 -2.56 5.75 -14.42
C SER A 67 -2.80 5.91 -12.93
N PHE A 68 -2.26 6.97 -12.34
CA PHE A 68 -2.61 7.39 -11.00
C PHE A 68 -3.51 8.63 -11.08
N ALA A 69 -4.77 8.48 -10.68
CA ALA A 69 -5.64 9.62 -10.44
C ALA A 69 -5.47 10.05 -8.98
N PHE A 70 -4.55 10.97 -8.72
CA PHE A 70 -4.47 11.64 -7.43
C PHE A 70 -5.51 12.77 -7.41
N ARG A 71 -6.52 12.65 -6.54
CA ARG A 71 -7.34 13.81 -6.16
C ARG A 71 -6.67 14.49 -4.99
N CYS A 72 -6.29 15.76 -5.18
CA CYS A 72 -5.96 16.68 -4.12
C CYS A 72 -7.23 17.24 -3.48
#